data_AF-A0A251U792-F1
#
_entry.id   AF-A0A251U792-F1
#
_cell.length_a   1.000
_cell.length_b   1.000
_cell.length_c   1.000
_cell.angle_alpha   90.00
_cell.angle_beta   90.00
_cell.angle_gamma   90.00
#
_symmetry.space_group_name_H-M   'P 1'
#
loop_
_entity.id
_entity.type
_entity.pdbx_description
1 polymer ?
#
loop_
_entity_poly.entity_id
_entity_poly.type
_entity_poly.pdbx_seq_one_letter_code
_entity_poly.pdbx_strand_id
1 'polypeptide(L)'
;MSSNLFQGLPPPSAPPPPPSPPPPSPPPPSEQPDTVIAKVSPTPPAPALKSALKRSKPPQSEPQDAAPKKKSLRFKTIADTSETQVIDAMKRIASHISNVSKFGKASKLAIQLVQAGSVKSSNSDYFFAILEAAMSSPTTCNDALVRGDYHALFSAAQDLTECFIPKQQKLLSLWTIRAVMANDLFTDDSFVFSKACGKIKDAISNLPVATKDDDVEEAAALKDDEAETEASLNPIPESSANQDESDPFGLDALIPKNEKVKVKSDAEPSSRIRKEEDEEAKRFLKSQREALILCLEIAAKRYKIPWCQTVIDITVKHAFDNVSRFTCKQRNAIEKLWASIREQQTRRKQGKSVSGKLDVNGFEWLQQKYSTEKISIRHSVGGNTRRAEQWLG
;
A
#
# COMPACT_ATOMS: atom_id res chain seq x y z
N MET A 1 10.94 77.58 24.87
CA MET A 1 9.86 76.75 24.29
C MET A 1 10.13 76.59 22.79
N SER A 2 10.92 75.58 22.42
CA SER A 2 11.02 75.04 21.05
C SER A 2 11.93 73.81 21.09
N SER A 3 11.33 72.68 21.48
CA SER A 3 11.93 71.35 21.45
C SER A 3 12.12 70.89 20.00
N ASN A 4 13.37 70.57 19.63
CA ASN A 4 13.74 69.97 18.35
C ASN A 4 13.18 68.54 18.25
N LEU A 5 12.12 68.38 17.47
CA LEU A 5 11.26 67.18 17.40
C LEU A 5 11.74 66.09 16.44
N PHE A 6 13.02 66.05 16.04
CA PHE A 6 13.48 65.19 14.92
C PHE A 6 14.89 64.59 15.06
N GLN A 7 15.42 64.41 16.28
CA GLN A 7 16.74 63.77 16.50
C GLN A 7 16.72 62.23 16.48
N GLY A 8 15.90 61.60 15.64
CA GLY A 8 15.74 60.13 15.65
C GLY A 8 15.35 59.46 14.34
N LEU A 9 15.55 60.10 13.18
CA LEU A 9 15.31 59.47 11.88
C LEU A 9 16.62 58.97 11.26
N PRO A 10 16.69 57.72 10.75
CA PRO A 10 17.85 57.25 10.00
C PRO A 10 18.01 58.07 8.69
N PRO A 11 19.24 58.24 8.18
CA PRO A 11 19.47 58.97 6.94
C PRO A 11 18.78 58.27 5.75
N PRO A 12 18.33 59.02 4.72
CA PRO A 12 17.68 58.43 3.56
C PRO A 12 18.67 57.55 2.77
N SER A 13 18.28 56.29 2.54
CA SER A 13 19.02 55.35 1.69
C SER A 13 19.17 55.89 0.26
N ALA A 14 20.36 55.72 -0.31
CA ALA A 14 20.65 56.07 -1.70
C ALA A 14 19.69 55.39 -2.68
N PRO A 15 19.33 56.04 -3.81
CA PRO A 15 18.49 55.42 -4.83
C PRO A 15 19.21 54.21 -5.46
N PRO A 16 18.49 53.11 -5.76
CA PRO A 16 19.07 51.96 -6.43
C PRO A 16 19.54 52.32 -7.86
N PRO A 17 20.59 51.66 -8.37
CA PRO A 17 21.04 51.86 -9.75
C PRO A 17 19.95 51.47 -10.75
N PRO A 18 19.93 52.11 -11.94
CA PRO A 18 18.94 51.80 -12.98
C PRO A 18 19.05 50.34 -13.44
N PRO A 19 17.91 49.70 -13.81
CA PRO A 19 17.92 48.31 -14.26
C PRO A 19 18.71 48.16 -15.56
N SER A 20 19.52 47.10 -15.62
CA SER A 20 20.25 46.67 -16.82
C SER A 20 19.29 46.35 -17.98
N PRO A 21 19.66 46.67 -19.23
CA PRO A 21 18.80 46.44 -20.39
C PRO A 21 18.53 44.93 -20.61
N PRO A 22 17.36 44.58 -21.16
CA PRO A 22 17.01 43.19 -21.45
C PRO A 22 17.92 42.60 -22.55
N PRO A 23 18.18 41.28 -22.53
CA PRO A 23 18.97 40.62 -23.57
C PRO A 23 18.25 40.67 -24.92
N PRO A 24 19.00 40.65 -26.05
CA PRO A 24 18.42 40.69 -27.38
C PRO A 24 17.58 39.45 -27.65
N SER A 25 16.40 39.66 -28.24
CA SER A 25 15.48 38.63 -28.70
C SER A 25 16.12 37.76 -29.79
N PRO A 26 15.89 36.43 -29.80
CA PRO A 26 16.38 35.55 -30.86
C PRO A 26 15.69 35.87 -32.20
N PRO A 27 16.37 35.62 -33.34
CA PRO A 27 15.85 35.90 -34.67
C PRO A 27 14.64 35.01 -35.01
N PRO A 28 13.76 35.45 -35.93
CA PRO A 28 12.63 34.66 -36.38
C PRO A 28 13.11 33.41 -37.14
N PRO A 29 12.42 32.26 -37.01
CA PRO A 29 12.69 31.11 -37.86
C PRO A 29 12.30 31.42 -39.31
N SER A 30 13.27 31.27 -40.20
CA SER A 30 13.10 31.29 -41.65
C SER A 30 12.27 30.10 -42.12
N GLU A 31 11.41 30.37 -43.08
CA GLU A 31 10.47 29.46 -43.72
C GLU A 31 11.17 28.23 -44.35
N GLN A 32 10.56 27.05 -44.16
CA GLN A 32 10.78 25.87 -45.01
C GLN A 32 9.91 25.98 -46.27
N PRO A 33 10.33 25.41 -47.42
CA PRO A 33 9.47 25.28 -48.57
C PRO A 33 8.56 24.03 -48.48
N ASP A 34 7.33 24.21 -48.94
CA ASP A 34 6.41 23.29 -49.64
C ASP A 34 6.28 21.84 -49.07
N THR A 35 5.09 21.28 -48.81
CA THR A 35 3.96 21.18 -49.74
C THR A 35 2.73 20.49 -49.07
N VAL A 36 1.52 20.91 -49.50
CA VAL A 36 0.19 20.24 -49.52
C VAL A 36 -0.61 19.90 -48.22
N ILE A 37 -1.85 20.43 -48.14
CA ILE A 37 -3.18 19.76 -48.00
C ILE A 37 -4.17 20.52 -47.09
N ALA A 38 -5.21 21.06 -47.74
CA ALA A 38 -6.62 21.27 -47.37
C ALA A 38 -7.07 21.72 -45.95
N LYS A 39 -7.74 22.88 -45.94
CA LYS A 39 -8.62 23.47 -44.90
C LYS A 39 -9.78 22.55 -44.48
N VAL A 40 -9.98 22.34 -43.17
CA VAL A 40 -11.32 22.32 -42.51
C VAL A 40 -11.16 22.76 -41.04
N SER A 41 -11.93 23.76 -40.62
CA SER A 41 -12.01 24.31 -39.26
C SER A 41 -13.19 23.72 -38.46
N PRO A 42 -13.07 23.42 -37.16
CA PRO A 42 -14.21 23.13 -36.29
C PRO A 42 -14.52 24.25 -35.27
N THR A 43 -15.81 24.58 -35.16
CA THR A 43 -16.42 25.51 -34.19
C THR A 43 -16.73 24.81 -32.86
N PRO A 44 -16.68 25.50 -31.69
CA PRO A 44 -17.09 24.96 -30.38
C PRO A 44 -18.60 25.12 -30.10
N PRO A 45 -19.21 24.29 -29.21
CA PRO A 45 -20.66 24.24 -28.99
C PRO A 45 -21.17 25.28 -27.97
N ALA A 46 -22.45 25.65 -28.12
CA ALA A 46 -23.19 26.62 -27.30
C ALA A 46 -23.91 25.96 -26.09
N PRO A 47 -24.26 26.73 -25.02
CA PRO A 47 -24.69 26.20 -23.72
C PRO A 47 -26.21 25.96 -23.59
N ALA A 48 -26.57 25.04 -22.68
CA ALA A 48 -27.95 24.61 -22.40
C ALA A 48 -28.71 25.57 -21.46
N LEU A 49 -29.97 25.89 -21.83
CA LEU A 49 -30.94 26.57 -20.97
C LEU A 49 -32.21 25.71 -20.79
N LYS A 50 -32.81 25.93 -19.62
CA LYS A 50 -33.80 25.12 -18.89
C LYS A 50 -35.24 25.22 -19.46
N SER A 51 -36.03 24.16 -19.27
CA SER A 51 -37.45 24.09 -18.82
C SER A 51 -38.03 22.73 -19.32
N ALA A 52 -39.04 22.07 -18.76
CA ALA A 52 -40.03 22.41 -17.77
C ALA A 52 -40.54 21.11 -17.09
N LEU A 53 -40.93 21.28 -15.83
CA LEU A 53 -41.57 20.32 -14.97
C LEU A 53 -42.99 20.01 -15.47
N LYS A 54 -43.31 18.76 -15.85
CA LYS A 54 -44.71 18.28 -15.89
C LYS A 54 -44.83 16.85 -15.33
N ARG A 55 -45.68 16.78 -14.33
CA ARG A 55 -46.14 15.65 -13.54
C ARG A 55 -47.29 14.95 -14.28
N SER A 56 -47.28 13.62 -14.37
CA SER A 56 -48.46 12.82 -14.72
C SER A 56 -48.55 11.56 -13.85
N LYS A 57 -49.77 11.31 -13.37
CA LYS A 57 -50.22 10.26 -12.44
C LYS A 57 -50.71 9.03 -13.25
N PRO A 58 -50.75 7.80 -12.71
CA PRO A 58 -50.85 6.57 -13.51
C PRO A 58 -52.30 6.05 -13.64
N PRO A 59 -52.54 5.09 -14.55
CA PRO A 59 -53.61 4.11 -14.37
C PRO A 59 -53.09 2.66 -14.36
N GLN A 60 -53.62 1.87 -13.43
CA GLN A 60 -53.66 0.41 -13.45
C GLN A 60 -54.71 -0.09 -14.46
N SER A 61 -54.45 -1.21 -15.13
CA SER A 61 -55.24 -2.48 -15.13
C SER A 61 -54.93 -3.32 -16.38
N GLU A 62 -54.73 -4.62 -16.15
CA GLU A 62 -54.33 -5.73 -17.04
C GLU A 62 -55.40 -6.14 -18.11
N PRO A 63 -55.31 -7.29 -18.83
CA PRO A 63 -54.19 -8.01 -19.47
C PRO A 63 -54.50 -8.35 -20.96
N GLN A 64 -53.49 -8.60 -21.81
CA GLN A 64 -53.48 -9.72 -22.79
C GLN A 64 -52.23 -9.74 -23.71
N ASP A 65 -51.63 -10.93 -23.72
CA ASP A 65 -50.95 -11.67 -24.79
C ASP A 65 -49.82 -11.12 -25.70
N ALA A 66 -48.73 -11.90 -25.64
CA ALA A 66 -47.90 -12.41 -26.73
C ALA A 66 -46.89 -11.50 -27.46
N ALA A 67 -45.64 -11.46 -26.96
CA ALA A 67 -44.41 -11.38 -27.77
C ALA A 67 -43.16 -11.79 -26.94
N PRO A 68 -42.07 -12.29 -27.57
CA PRO A 68 -41.33 -13.43 -27.05
C PRO A 68 -40.26 -13.10 -26.00
N LYS A 69 -40.18 -14.01 -25.01
CA LYS A 69 -39.09 -14.08 -24.02
C LYS A 69 -37.75 -14.17 -24.76
N LYS A 70 -36.92 -13.14 -24.59
CA LYS A 70 -35.48 -13.22 -24.89
C LYS A 70 -34.94 -14.45 -24.15
N LYS A 71 -34.62 -15.49 -24.90
CA LYS A 71 -33.87 -16.65 -24.41
C LYS A 71 -32.50 -16.16 -23.99
N SER A 72 -32.38 -15.70 -22.75
CA SER A 72 -31.09 -15.63 -22.07
C SER A 72 -30.58 -17.07 -22.04
N LEU A 73 -29.63 -17.37 -22.92
CA LEU A 73 -28.86 -18.60 -22.90
C LEU A 73 -28.00 -18.56 -21.62
N ARG A 74 -28.63 -18.84 -20.48
CA ARG A 74 -27.90 -19.27 -19.29
C ARG A 74 -27.41 -20.67 -19.62
N PHE A 75 -26.15 -20.78 -20.02
CA PHE A 75 -25.45 -22.04 -19.88
C PHE A 75 -25.54 -22.40 -18.40
N LYS A 76 -26.44 -23.34 -18.08
CA LYS A 76 -26.41 -24.06 -16.82
C LYS A 76 -25.15 -24.90 -16.87
N THR A 77 -24.03 -24.35 -16.43
CA THR A 77 -22.85 -25.14 -16.12
C THR A 77 -23.10 -25.81 -14.77
N ILE A 78 -23.95 -26.84 -14.77
CA ILE A 78 -23.93 -27.88 -13.75
C ILE A 78 -23.31 -29.08 -14.46
N ALA A 79 -22.02 -28.96 -14.76
CA ALA A 79 -21.20 -30.15 -14.86
C ALA A 79 -20.74 -30.40 -13.43
N ASP A 80 -21.30 -31.45 -12.82
CA ASP A 80 -20.83 -31.99 -11.55
C ASP A 80 -19.36 -32.36 -11.76
N THR A 81 -18.48 -31.41 -11.49
CA THR A 81 -17.05 -31.54 -11.76
C THR A 81 -16.55 -32.45 -10.66
N SER A 82 -16.14 -33.66 -11.01
CA SER A 82 -15.72 -34.65 -10.01
C SER A 82 -14.67 -34.05 -9.07
N GLU A 83 -14.76 -34.34 -7.77
CA GLU A 83 -13.87 -33.78 -6.75
C GLU A 83 -12.38 -33.98 -7.09
N THR A 84 -12.04 -35.10 -7.74
CA THR A 84 -10.69 -35.39 -8.23
C THR A 84 -10.18 -34.40 -9.28
N GLN A 85 -11.04 -33.96 -10.21
CA GLN A 85 -10.71 -32.93 -11.20
C GLN A 85 -10.51 -31.56 -10.55
N VAL A 86 -11.31 -31.23 -9.53
CA VAL A 86 -11.15 -29.99 -8.76
C VAL A 86 -9.80 -29.98 -8.03
N ILE A 87 -9.45 -31.09 -7.37
CA ILE A 87 -8.16 -31.24 -6.68
C ILE A 87 -6.98 -31.16 -7.66
N ASP A 88 -7.06 -31.82 -8.82
CA ASP A 88 -6.00 -31.73 -9.83
C ASP A 88 -5.84 -30.31 -10.36
N ALA A 89 -6.95 -29.60 -10.59
CA ALA A 89 -6.93 -28.19 -10.97
C ALA A 89 -6.26 -27.32 -9.89
N MET A 90 -6.59 -27.52 -8.61
CA MET A 90 -5.97 -26.79 -7.50
C MET A 90 -4.44 -26.98 -7.46
N LYS A 91 -3.97 -28.23 -7.60
CA LYS A 91 -2.53 -28.55 -7.64
C LYS A 91 -1.81 -27.86 -8.81
N ARG A 92 -2.44 -27.82 -10.00
CA ARG A 92 -1.90 -27.12 -11.18
C ARG A 92 -1.87 -25.60 -10.98
N ILE A 93 -2.86 -25.04 -10.30
CA ILE A 93 -2.85 -23.61 -9.98
C ILE A 93 -1.72 -23.30 -9.00
N ALA A 94 -1.56 -24.10 -7.94
CA ALA A 94 -0.50 -23.92 -6.94
C ALA A 94 0.91 -23.93 -7.55
N SER A 95 1.17 -24.77 -8.57
CA SER A 95 2.48 -24.82 -9.25
C SER A 95 2.75 -23.62 -10.17
N HIS A 96 1.74 -22.84 -10.52
CA HIS A 96 1.87 -21.68 -11.42
C HIS A 96 1.71 -20.34 -10.72
N ILE A 97 1.13 -20.32 -9.52
CA ILE A 97 0.83 -19.06 -8.82
C ILE A 97 2.08 -18.37 -8.27
N SER A 98 3.14 -19.10 -7.93
CA SER A 98 4.41 -18.49 -7.48
C SER A 98 5.13 -17.69 -8.58
N ASN A 99 4.76 -17.86 -9.85
CA ASN A 99 5.37 -17.14 -10.96
C ASN A 99 4.58 -15.86 -11.29
N VAL A 100 5.22 -14.70 -11.11
CA VAL A 100 4.63 -13.36 -11.34
C VAL A 100 3.96 -13.22 -12.72
N SER A 101 4.56 -13.78 -13.79
CA SER A 101 4.01 -13.71 -15.15
C SER A 101 2.72 -14.52 -15.35
N LYS A 102 2.54 -15.57 -14.55
CA LYS A 102 1.37 -16.48 -14.60
C LYS A 102 0.37 -16.18 -13.50
N PHE A 103 0.78 -15.45 -12.47
CA PHE A 103 0.01 -15.14 -11.28
C PHE A 103 -1.38 -14.60 -11.62
N GLY A 104 -1.47 -13.56 -12.45
CA GLY A 104 -2.77 -12.93 -12.75
C GLY A 104 -3.80 -13.85 -13.45
N LYS A 105 -3.35 -14.91 -14.13
CA LYS A 105 -4.27 -15.95 -14.67
C LYS A 105 -4.57 -17.00 -13.62
N ALA A 106 -3.56 -17.47 -12.90
CA ALA A 106 -3.69 -18.48 -11.85
C ALA A 106 -4.61 -18.00 -10.71
N SER A 107 -4.47 -16.75 -10.26
CA SER A 107 -5.29 -16.13 -9.22
C SER A 107 -6.76 -16.05 -9.64
N LYS A 108 -7.05 -15.68 -10.89
CA LYS A 108 -8.43 -15.63 -11.41
C LYS A 108 -9.08 -17.01 -11.44
N LEU A 109 -8.34 -18.05 -11.83
CA LEU A 109 -8.84 -19.43 -11.77
C LEU A 109 -9.09 -19.87 -10.32
N ALA A 110 -8.21 -19.53 -9.39
CA ALA A 110 -8.43 -19.79 -7.96
C ALA A 110 -9.70 -19.10 -7.44
N ILE A 111 -9.90 -17.81 -7.77
CA ILE A 111 -11.11 -17.06 -7.40
C ILE A 111 -12.37 -17.71 -7.99
N GLN A 112 -12.31 -18.21 -9.22
CA GLN A 112 -13.43 -18.93 -9.83
C GLN A 112 -13.79 -20.20 -9.06
N LEU A 113 -12.81 -20.94 -8.51
CA LEU A 113 -13.08 -22.10 -7.65
C LEU A 113 -13.82 -21.69 -6.38
N VAL A 114 -13.47 -20.55 -5.78
CA VAL A 114 -14.17 -19.99 -4.62
C VAL A 114 -15.61 -19.61 -4.99
N GLN A 115 -15.80 -18.84 -6.06
CA GLN A 115 -17.10 -18.35 -6.50
C GLN A 115 -18.04 -19.47 -6.95
N ALA A 116 -17.49 -20.57 -7.48
CA ALA A 116 -18.26 -21.76 -7.86
C ALA A 116 -18.66 -22.63 -6.65
N GLY A 117 -18.17 -22.33 -5.44
CA GLY A 117 -18.41 -23.17 -4.26
C GLY A 117 -17.69 -24.53 -4.32
N SER A 118 -16.63 -24.64 -5.14
CA SER A 118 -15.88 -25.88 -5.33
C SER A 118 -14.93 -26.19 -4.16
N VAL A 119 -14.63 -25.18 -3.33
CA VAL A 119 -13.81 -25.32 -2.13
C VAL A 119 -14.69 -25.70 -0.95
N LYS A 120 -14.45 -26.88 -0.39
CA LYS A 120 -15.16 -27.47 0.75
C LYS A 120 -14.16 -27.84 1.83
N SER A 121 -14.61 -28.11 3.05
CA SER A 121 -13.74 -28.60 4.13
C SER A 121 -12.99 -29.90 3.81
N SER A 122 -13.47 -30.72 2.85
CA SER A 122 -12.78 -31.94 2.41
C SER A 122 -11.56 -31.68 1.53
N ASN A 123 -11.51 -30.54 0.83
CA ASN A 123 -10.48 -30.22 -0.16
C ASN A 123 -9.81 -28.87 0.10
N SER A 124 -10.11 -28.22 1.24
CA SER A 124 -9.62 -26.89 1.59
C SER A 124 -8.10 -26.83 1.72
N ASP A 125 -7.44 -27.91 2.13
CA ASP A 125 -5.97 -28.00 2.20
C ASP A 125 -5.31 -27.77 0.84
N TYR A 126 -5.90 -28.28 -0.24
CA TYR A 126 -5.38 -28.06 -1.60
C TYR A 126 -5.56 -26.61 -2.05
N PHE A 127 -6.65 -25.97 -1.66
CA PHE A 127 -6.83 -24.55 -1.90
C PHE A 127 -5.88 -23.70 -1.04
N PHE A 128 -5.66 -24.10 0.22
CA PHE A 128 -4.72 -23.42 1.09
C PHE A 128 -3.29 -23.48 0.55
N ALA A 129 -2.88 -24.61 -0.04
CA ALA A 129 -1.59 -24.74 -0.73
C ALA A 129 -1.43 -23.74 -1.89
N ILE A 130 -2.52 -23.32 -2.55
CA ILE A 130 -2.48 -22.24 -3.56
C ILE A 130 -2.14 -20.90 -2.89
N LEU A 131 -2.77 -20.60 -1.75
CA LEU A 131 -2.53 -19.35 -1.02
C LEU A 131 -1.10 -19.31 -0.46
N GLU A 132 -0.61 -20.43 0.06
CA GLU A 132 0.76 -20.58 0.55
C GLU A 132 1.78 -20.41 -0.58
N ALA A 133 1.57 -21.06 -1.72
CA ALA A 133 2.42 -20.89 -2.90
C ALA A 133 2.43 -19.44 -3.40
N ALA A 134 1.29 -18.74 -3.35
CA ALA A 134 1.20 -17.32 -3.68
C ALA A 134 2.01 -16.44 -2.72
N MET A 135 2.00 -16.77 -1.42
CA MET A 135 2.69 -15.99 -0.38
C MET A 135 4.11 -16.48 -0.08
N SER A 136 4.64 -17.40 -0.88
CA SER A 136 6.03 -17.89 -0.78
C SER A 136 7.07 -16.76 -0.87
N SER A 137 6.75 -15.67 -1.58
CA SER A 137 7.53 -14.43 -1.57
C SER A 137 6.65 -13.26 -1.10
N PRO A 138 6.57 -13.02 0.23
CA PRO A 138 5.61 -12.08 0.82
C PRO A 138 5.75 -10.62 0.35
N THR A 139 6.91 -10.22 -0.18
CA THR A 139 7.18 -8.85 -0.64
C THR A 139 6.56 -8.55 -2.01
N THR A 140 6.36 -9.57 -2.84
CA THR A 140 5.82 -9.40 -4.21
C THR A 140 4.35 -8.99 -4.23
N CYS A 141 3.61 -9.23 -3.14
CA CYS A 141 2.16 -8.99 -3.10
C CYS A 141 1.77 -7.50 -3.19
N ASN A 142 2.72 -6.58 -2.95
CA ASN A 142 2.51 -5.13 -3.03
C ASN A 142 3.00 -4.49 -4.35
N ASP A 143 3.54 -5.30 -5.27
CA ASP A 143 4.02 -4.82 -6.56
C ASP A 143 2.88 -4.30 -7.43
N ALA A 144 3.08 -3.13 -8.05
CA ALA A 144 2.03 -2.44 -8.81
C ALA A 144 1.42 -3.29 -9.94
N LEU A 145 2.17 -4.24 -10.51
CA LEU A 145 1.73 -5.10 -11.60
C LEU A 145 0.73 -6.18 -11.16
N VAL A 146 0.86 -6.70 -9.94
CA VAL A 146 0.12 -7.88 -9.46
C VAL A 146 -0.70 -7.63 -8.20
N ARG A 147 -0.52 -6.49 -7.53
CA ARG A 147 -1.22 -6.15 -6.27
C ARG A 147 -2.74 -6.25 -6.37
N GLY A 148 -3.33 -5.91 -7.52
CA GLY A 148 -4.77 -6.01 -7.74
C GLY A 148 -5.26 -7.46 -7.75
N ASP A 149 -4.49 -8.35 -8.38
CA ASP A 149 -4.78 -9.78 -8.42
C ASP A 149 -4.57 -10.44 -7.03
N TYR A 150 -3.54 -10.03 -6.28
CA TYR A 150 -3.33 -10.45 -4.88
C TYR A 150 -4.48 -10.00 -4.00
N HIS A 151 -4.85 -8.72 -4.07
CA HIS A 151 -5.98 -8.18 -3.33
C HIS A 151 -7.26 -8.96 -3.62
N ALA A 152 -7.58 -9.23 -4.89
CA ALA A 152 -8.78 -9.97 -5.27
C ALA A 152 -8.77 -11.41 -4.75
N LEU A 153 -7.63 -12.12 -4.86
CA LEU A 153 -7.50 -13.50 -4.39
C LEU A 153 -7.70 -13.61 -2.87
N PHE A 154 -6.99 -12.79 -2.09
CA PHE A 154 -7.06 -12.82 -0.63
C PHE A 154 -8.35 -12.20 -0.08
N SER A 155 -9.02 -11.33 -0.85
CA SER A 155 -10.39 -10.90 -0.53
C SER A 155 -11.38 -12.05 -0.68
N ALA A 156 -11.33 -12.81 -1.79
CA ALA A 156 -12.20 -13.97 -2.00
C ALA A 156 -11.90 -15.11 -1.01
N ALA A 157 -10.63 -15.33 -0.65
CA ALA A 157 -10.25 -16.37 0.28
C ALA A 157 -10.79 -16.17 1.71
N GLN A 158 -11.14 -14.94 2.10
CA GLN A 158 -11.75 -14.68 3.41
C GLN A 158 -13.12 -15.35 3.57
N ASP A 159 -13.87 -15.54 2.49
CA ASP A 159 -15.16 -16.26 2.51
C ASP A 159 -14.99 -17.75 2.84
N LEU A 160 -13.76 -18.27 2.80
CA LEU A 160 -13.42 -19.66 3.08
C LEU A 160 -12.85 -19.86 4.49
N THR A 161 -12.83 -18.83 5.34
CA THR A 161 -12.20 -18.89 6.68
C THR A 161 -12.72 -20.07 7.52
N GLU A 162 -14.02 -20.37 7.44
CA GLU A 162 -14.66 -21.46 8.17
C GLU A 162 -14.24 -22.86 7.67
N CYS A 163 -13.75 -22.97 6.43
CA CYS A 163 -13.26 -24.23 5.86
C CYS A 163 -11.83 -24.57 6.29
N PHE A 164 -11.11 -23.63 6.91
CA PHE A 164 -9.70 -23.77 7.27
C PHE A 164 -9.51 -24.14 8.74
N ILE A 165 -8.44 -24.87 9.02
CA ILE A 165 -8.01 -25.23 10.39
C ILE A 165 -7.46 -23.97 11.10
N PRO A 166 -7.51 -23.85 12.44
CA PRO A 166 -7.08 -22.62 13.14
C PRO A 166 -5.69 -22.08 12.76
N LYS A 167 -4.71 -22.95 12.48
CA LYS A 167 -3.37 -22.54 12.01
C LYS A 167 -3.44 -21.84 10.64
N GLN A 168 -4.18 -22.41 9.70
CA GLN A 168 -4.42 -21.84 8.37
C GLN A 168 -5.20 -20.52 8.45
N GLN A 169 -6.17 -20.41 9.35
CA GLN A 169 -6.92 -19.16 9.58
C GLN A 169 -6.00 -18.02 10.05
N LYS A 170 -5.07 -18.31 10.97
CA LYS A 170 -4.06 -17.34 11.41
C LYS A 170 -3.20 -16.87 10.23
N LEU A 171 -2.68 -17.80 9.43
CA LEU A 171 -1.90 -17.45 8.23
C LEU A 171 -2.70 -16.63 7.22
N LEU A 172 -3.96 -17.00 6.96
CA LEU A 172 -4.85 -16.22 6.09
C LEU A 172 -5.07 -14.80 6.63
N SER A 173 -5.24 -14.64 7.94
CA SER A 173 -5.36 -13.33 8.58
C SER A 173 -4.10 -12.48 8.35
N LEU A 174 -2.92 -13.07 8.56
CA LEU A 174 -1.63 -12.41 8.30
C LEU A 174 -1.49 -12.00 6.83
N TRP A 175 -1.80 -12.91 5.91
CA TRP A 175 -1.73 -12.63 4.47
C TRP A 175 -2.75 -11.59 4.03
N THR A 176 -3.92 -11.54 4.67
CA THR A 176 -4.93 -10.51 4.42
C THR A 176 -4.41 -9.12 4.81
N ILE A 177 -3.65 -8.99 5.91
CA ILE A 177 -3.00 -7.71 6.26
C ILE A 177 -2.04 -7.28 5.14
N ARG A 178 -1.22 -8.20 4.62
CA ARG A 178 -0.19 -7.91 3.59
C ARG A 178 -0.76 -7.70 2.18
N ALA A 179 -1.70 -8.53 1.75
CA ALA A 179 -2.21 -8.56 0.37
C ALA A 179 -3.49 -7.74 0.18
N VAL A 180 -4.25 -7.46 1.23
CA VAL A 180 -5.50 -6.68 1.16
C VAL A 180 -5.30 -5.33 1.83
N MET A 181 -5.05 -5.29 3.15
CA MET A 181 -5.00 -4.02 3.89
C MET A 181 -3.86 -3.10 3.41
N ALA A 182 -2.65 -3.62 3.21
CA ALA A 182 -1.56 -2.84 2.64
C ALA A 182 -1.84 -2.40 1.19
N ASN A 183 -2.53 -3.22 0.40
CA ASN A 183 -2.87 -2.88 -0.98
C ASN A 183 -3.99 -1.83 -1.09
N ASP A 184 -4.93 -1.79 -0.15
CA ASP A 184 -5.96 -0.74 -0.04
C ASP A 184 -5.35 0.67 0.13
N LEU A 185 -4.10 0.79 0.60
CA LEU A 185 -3.39 2.07 0.73
C LEU A 185 -2.88 2.62 -0.61
N PHE A 186 -2.82 1.80 -1.65
CA PHE A 186 -2.44 2.20 -3.01
C PHE A 186 -3.64 2.63 -3.86
N THR A 187 -4.59 3.29 -3.23
CA THR A 187 -5.80 3.82 -3.86
C THR A 187 -5.70 5.33 -4.08
N ASP A 188 -6.52 5.83 -5.02
CA ASP A 188 -6.79 7.25 -5.22
C ASP A 188 -8.17 7.65 -4.63
N ASP A 189 -8.87 6.72 -3.98
CA ASP A 189 -10.12 6.96 -3.25
C ASP A 189 -9.85 7.21 -1.77
N SER A 190 -10.15 8.44 -1.33
CA SER A 190 -9.99 8.87 0.07
C SER A 190 -10.77 8.03 1.08
N PHE A 191 -11.94 7.50 0.70
CA PHE A 191 -12.76 6.69 1.58
C PHE A 191 -12.15 5.31 1.78
N VAL A 192 -11.69 4.67 0.69
CA VAL A 192 -11.00 3.38 0.74
C VAL A 192 -9.72 3.49 1.57
N PHE A 193 -8.92 4.54 1.33
CA PHE A 193 -7.70 4.79 2.10
C PHE A 193 -8.00 4.97 3.60
N SER A 194 -8.99 5.79 3.94
CA SER A 194 -9.39 6.05 5.33
C SER A 194 -9.92 4.80 6.01
N LYS A 195 -10.68 3.97 5.30
CA LYS A 195 -11.19 2.68 5.79
C LYS A 195 -10.03 1.71 6.07
N ALA A 196 -9.03 1.65 5.19
CA ALA A 196 -7.83 0.83 5.39
C ALA A 196 -7.05 1.28 6.63
N CYS A 197 -6.81 2.58 6.78
CA CYS A 197 -6.21 3.16 7.98
C CYS A 197 -7.03 2.85 9.25
N GLY A 198 -8.36 2.88 9.16
CA GLY A 198 -9.27 2.44 10.23
C GLY A 198 -8.98 1.00 10.67
N LYS A 199 -9.00 0.06 9.72
CA LYS A 199 -8.67 -1.36 10.00
C LYS A 199 -7.28 -1.53 10.61
N ILE A 200 -6.28 -0.77 10.15
CA ILE A 200 -4.92 -0.81 10.70
C ILE A 200 -4.92 -0.39 12.17
N LYS A 201 -5.59 0.71 12.53
CA LYS A 201 -5.70 1.13 13.93
C LYS A 201 -6.38 0.07 14.79
N ASP A 202 -7.48 -0.49 14.32
CA ASP A 202 -8.23 -1.52 15.05
C ASP A 202 -7.35 -2.75 15.29
N ALA A 203 -6.61 -3.19 14.26
CA ALA A 203 -5.65 -4.29 14.38
C ALA A 203 -4.54 -3.99 15.39
N ILE A 204 -3.99 -2.77 15.42
CA ILE A 204 -2.99 -2.35 16.40
C ILE A 204 -3.56 -2.37 17.83
N SER A 205 -4.78 -1.86 18.02
CA SER A 205 -5.45 -1.86 19.32
C SER A 205 -5.68 -3.26 19.87
N ASN A 206 -5.89 -4.23 18.98
CA ASN A 206 -6.14 -5.63 19.31
C ASN A 206 -4.85 -6.45 19.55
N LEU A 207 -3.66 -5.92 19.28
CA LEU A 207 -2.40 -6.61 19.55
C LEU A 207 -2.16 -6.77 21.06
N PRO A 208 -1.67 -7.92 21.56
CA PRO A 208 -1.21 -8.02 22.93
C PRO A 208 0.03 -7.14 23.18
N VAL A 209 0.18 -6.68 24.43
CA VAL A 209 1.38 -5.92 24.87
C VAL A 209 2.61 -6.78 24.65
N ALA A 210 3.68 -6.19 24.09
CA ALA A 210 4.94 -6.91 23.89
C ALA A 210 5.64 -7.09 25.24
N THR A 211 6.16 -8.30 25.46
CA THR A 211 6.88 -8.68 26.68
C THR A 211 8.39 -8.53 26.50
N LYS A 212 9.15 -8.61 27.59
CA LYS A 212 10.61 -8.61 27.53
C LYS A 212 11.17 -9.84 26.83
N ASP A 213 10.45 -10.96 26.88
CA ASP A 213 10.82 -12.21 26.21
C ASP A 213 10.78 -12.03 24.69
N ASP A 214 9.72 -11.41 24.17
CA ASP A 214 9.58 -11.05 22.75
C ASP A 214 10.77 -10.18 22.26
N ASP A 215 11.25 -9.26 23.09
CA ASP A 215 12.39 -8.39 22.77
C ASP A 215 13.71 -9.16 22.68
N VAL A 216 13.91 -10.17 23.54
CA VAL A 216 15.11 -11.01 23.56
C VAL A 216 15.12 -11.96 22.36
N GLU A 217 13.98 -12.57 22.03
CA GLU A 217 13.84 -13.44 20.86
C GLU A 217 14.06 -12.68 19.55
N GLU A 218 13.52 -11.46 19.43
CA GLU A 218 13.79 -10.60 18.28
C GLU A 218 15.28 -10.19 18.19
N ALA A 219 15.94 -10.00 19.32
CA ALA A 219 17.38 -9.72 19.36
C ALA A 219 18.22 -10.92 18.93
N ALA A 220 17.85 -12.14 19.33
CA ALA A 220 18.52 -13.38 18.94
C ALA A 220 18.36 -13.66 17.44
N ALA A 221 17.14 -13.56 16.89
CA ALA A 221 16.88 -13.84 15.48
C ALA A 221 17.74 -12.98 14.52
N LEU A 222 18.02 -11.71 14.85
CA LEU A 222 18.89 -10.90 13.99
C LEU A 222 20.37 -11.28 14.08
N LYS A 223 20.84 -11.82 15.20
CA LYS A 223 22.22 -12.30 15.27
C LYS A 223 22.42 -13.51 14.36
N ASP A 224 21.39 -14.33 14.25
CA ASP A 224 21.40 -15.49 13.35
C ASP A 224 21.31 -15.02 11.88
N ASP A 225 20.46 -14.03 11.56
CA ASP A 225 20.41 -13.43 10.21
C ASP A 225 21.73 -12.72 9.82
N GLU A 226 22.38 -12.00 10.74
CA GLU A 226 23.69 -11.36 10.52
C GLU A 226 24.79 -12.41 10.31
N ALA A 227 24.78 -13.51 11.06
CA ALA A 227 25.71 -14.63 10.88
C ALA A 227 25.52 -15.37 9.55
N GLU A 228 24.27 -15.55 9.09
CA GLU A 228 23.98 -16.14 7.78
C GLU A 228 24.36 -15.19 6.62
N THR A 229 24.22 -13.88 6.82
CA THR A 229 24.59 -12.87 5.82
C THR A 229 26.12 -12.73 5.67
N GLU A 230 26.87 -12.83 6.77
CA GLU A 230 28.35 -12.82 6.75
C GLU A 230 28.95 -14.11 6.16
N ALA A 231 28.25 -15.25 6.28
CA ALA A 231 28.68 -16.51 5.66
C ALA A 231 28.56 -16.51 4.13
N SER A 232 27.75 -15.62 3.55
CA SER A 232 27.48 -15.58 2.10
C SER A 232 28.36 -14.61 1.30
N LEU A 233 29.35 -13.95 1.93
CA LEU A 233 30.24 -12.96 1.28
C LEU A 233 31.72 -13.37 1.18
N ASN A 234 32.09 -14.57 1.62
CA ASN A 234 33.48 -15.03 1.54
C ASN A 234 33.67 -16.12 0.47
N PRO A 235 34.43 -15.88 -0.62
CA PRO A 235 34.96 -16.96 -1.44
C PRO A 235 36.08 -17.67 -0.69
N ILE A 236 35.98 -19.00 -0.61
CA ILE A 236 36.97 -19.93 -0.06
C ILE A 236 38.38 -19.62 -0.59
N PRO A 237 39.40 -19.71 0.27
CA PRO A 237 40.54 -20.54 -0.08
C PRO A 237 40.82 -21.62 0.99
N GLU A 238 41.36 -22.71 0.49
CA GLU A 238 41.61 -23.98 1.16
C GLU A 238 42.60 -23.91 2.34
N SER A 239 42.45 -24.93 3.20
CA SER A 239 43.46 -25.58 4.03
C SER A 239 43.90 -24.89 5.33
N SER A 240 43.51 -25.50 6.45
CA SER A 240 44.38 -25.80 7.59
C SER A 240 43.73 -26.88 8.45
N ALA A 241 44.41 -28.01 8.53
CA ALA A 241 44.05 -29.19 9.29
C ALA A 241 43.98 -28.90 10.79
N ASN A 242 43.01 -29.51 11.48
CA ASN A 242 43.20 -30.01 12.83
C ASN A 242 42.46 -31.34 12.94
N GLN A 243 43.27 -32.40 13.07
CA GLN A 243 42.89 -33.77 13.28
C GLN A 243 42.37 -33.92 14.71
N ASP A 244 41.10 -34.26 14.88
CA ASP A 244 40.68 -35.01 16.06
C ASP A 244 40.93 -36.49 15.76
N GLU A 245 41.92 -37.05 16.48
CA GLU A 245 42.40 -38.42 16.43
C GLU A 245 41.24 -39.42 16.49
N SER A 246 40.94 -40.03 15.34
CA SER A 246 40.23 -41.31 15.32
C SER A 246 41.28 -42.41 15.45
N ASP A 247 41.22 -43.15 16.57
CA ASP A 247 42.14 -44.24 16.95
C ASP A 247 42.45 -45.18 15.77
N PRO A 248 43.68 -45.14 15.20
CA PRO A 248 44.03 -45.87 13.99
C PRO A 248 44.23 -47.38 14.21
N PHE A 249 44.13 -47.89 15.44
CA PHE A 249 44.25 -49.33 15.73
C PHE A 249 42.97 -49.99 16.25
N GLY A 250 41.86 -49.25 16.37
CA GLY A 250 40.55 -49.82 16.72
C GLY A 250 40.51 -50.55 18.07
N LEU A 251 41.36 -50.16 19.01
CA LEU A 251 41.51 -50.81 20.31
C LEU A 251 40.44 -50.34 21.31
N ASP A 252 39.79 -49.20 21.04
CA ASP A 252 38.65 -48.70 21.83
C ASP A 252 37.41 -49.63 21.82
N ALA A 253 37.35 -50.58 20.87
CA ALA A 253 36.30 -51.62 20.83
C ALA A 253 36.53 -52.76 21.84
N LEU A 254 37.70 -52.85 22.47
CA LEU A 254 38.08 -53.93 23.38
C LEU A 254 38.04 -53.54 24.87
N ILE A 255 37.62 -52.31 25.19
CA ILE A 255 37.43 -51.85 26.57
C ILE A 255 35.94 -51.97 26.93
N PRO A 256 35.51 -52.93 27.78
CA PRO A 256 34.13 -52.99 28.23
C PRO A 256 33.83 -51.80 29.16
N LYS A 257 33.16 -50.77 28.64
CA LYS A 257 32.69 -49.62 29.42
C LYS A 257 31.46 -50.05 30.22
N ASN A 258 31.63 -50.11 31.54
CA ASN A 258 30.63 -50.44 32.55
C ASN A 258 29.29 -49.74 32.34
N GLU A 259 28.22 -50.55 32.40
CA GLU A 259 26.82 -50.13 32.47
C GLU A 259 26.60 -49.12 33.60
N LYS A 260 26.10 -47.94 33.24
CA LYS A 260 25.32 -47.11 34.15
C LYS A 260 23.93 -46.91 33.57
N VAL A 261 23.04 -47.78 34.02
CA VAL A 261 21.59 -47.58 34.05
C VAL A 261 21.27 -46.16 34.51
N LYS A 262 20.68 -45.36 33.62
CA LYS A 262 19.94 -44.16 33.99
C LYS A 262 18.62 -44.12 33.21
N VAL A 263 17.64 -44.79 33.83
CA VAL A 263 16.27 -44.31 34.08
C VAL A 263 15.70 -43.41 32.99
N LYS A 264 14.79 -44.01 32.20
CA LYS A 264 13.65 -43.37 31.55
C LYS A 264 13.17 -42.15 32.35
N SER A 265 13.42 -40.95 31.84
CA SER A 265 12.51 -39.83 32.08
C SER A 265 11.51 -39.82 30.93
N ASP A 266 10.33 -40.38 31.18
CA ASP A 266 9.10 -40.06 30.45
C ASP A 266 8.83 -38.57 30.64
N ALA A 267 9.54 -37.71 29.89
CA ALA A 267 9.17 -36.33 29.70
C ALA A 267 8.03 -36.35 28.68
N GLU A 268 6.81 -36.24 29.19
CA GLU A 268 5.55 -36.37 28.48
C GLU A 268 5.55 -35.67 27.10
N PRO A 269 5.01 -36.31 26.05
CA PRO A 269 4.82 -35.66 24.75
C PRO A 269 3.96 -34.38 24.85
N SER A 270 3.11 -34.27 25.89
CA SER A 270 2.26 -33.12 26.13
C SER A 270 3.02 -31.81 26.44
N SER A 271 4.14 -31.88 27.16
CA SER A 271 4.91 -30.67 27.51
C SER A 271 5.70 -30.12 26.32
N ARG A 272 6.10 -30.97 25.38
CA ARG A 272 6.76 -30.57 24.13
C ARG A 272 5.79 -29.93 23.15
N ILE A 273 4.59 -30.51 22.99
CA ILE A 273 3.55 -29.97 22.11
C ILE A 273 3.12 -28.56 22.56
N ARG A 274 2.87 -28.36 23.86
CA ARG A 274 2.51 -27.04 24.39
C ARG A 274 3.58 -25.98 24.13
N LYS A 275 4.85 -26.35 24.33
CA LYS A 275 5.97 -25.45 24.07
C LYS A 275 6.05 -25.07 22.58
N GLU A 276 5.84 -26.01 21.67
CA GLU A 276 5.84 -25.75 20.22
C GLU A 276 4.68 -24.84 19.80
N GLU A 277 3.48 -25.03 20.36
CA GLU A 277 2.32 -24.17 20.11
C GLU A 277 2.54 -22.73 20.60
N ASP A 278 3.16 -22.56 21.77
CA ASP A 278 3.50 -21.24 22.32
C ASP A 278 4.53 -20.52 21.42
N GLU A 279 5.56 -21.22 20.95
CA GLU A 279 6.56 -20.69 20.02
C GLU A 279 5.93 -20.31 18.67
N GLU A 280 5.00 -21.13 18.14
CA GLU A 280 4.26 -20.80 16.92
C GLU A 280 3.37 -19.57 17.10
N ALA A 281 2.72 -19.42 18.26
CA ALA A 281 1.93 -18.24 18.60
C ALA A 281 2.79 -16.97 18.68
N LYS A 282 3.98 -17.05 19.28
CA LYS A 282 4.96 -15.95 19.31
C LYS A 282 5.43 -15.55 17.92
N ARG A 283 5.80 -16.52 17.08
CA ARG A 283 6.19 -16.29 15.67
C ARG A 283 5.06 -15.61 14.88
N PHE A 284 3.82 -16.08 15.06
CA PHE A 284 2.66 -15.46 14.43
C PHE A 284 2.49 -14.00 14.85
N LEU A 285 2.56 -13.70 16.16
CA LEU A 285 2.45 -12.35 16.68
C LEU A 285 3.56 -11.44 16.13
N LYS A 286 4.79 -11.94 16.05
CA LYS A 286 5.92 -11.22 15.43
C LYS A 286 5.60 -10.86 13.98
N SER A 287 5.19 -11.84 13.17
CA SER A 287 4.84 -11.60 11.76
C SER A 287 3.65 -10.67 11.57
N GLN A 288 2.65 -10.74 12.48
CA GLN A 288 1.50 -9.85 12.48
C GLN A 288 1.92 -8.39 12.76
N ARG A 289 2.76 -8.17 13.76
CA ARG A 289 3.32 -6.84 14.06
C ARG A 289 4.12 -6.28 12.89
N GLU A 290 4.97 -7.10 12.26
CA GLU A 290 5.73 -6.71 11.06
C GLU A 290 4.83 -6.32 9.89
N ALA A 291 3.75 -7.08 9.64
CA ALA A 291 2.79 -6.77 8.59
C ALA A 291 2.08 -5.42 8.82
N LEU A 292 1.79 -5.08 10.08
CA LEU A 292 1.21 -3.78 10.44
C LEU A 292 2.19 -2.63 10.27
N ILE A 293 3.47 -2.83 10.61
CA ILE A 293 4.52 -1.82 10.36
C ILE A 293 4.67 -1.56 8.87
N LEU A 294 4.68 -2.61 8.05
CA LEU A 294 4.69 -2.47 6.58
C LEU A 294 3.50 -1.65 6.08
N CYS A 295 2.29 -1.85 6.64
CA CYS A 295 1.15 -1.00 6.31
C CYS A 295 1.37 0.48 6.67
N LEU A 296 1.95 0.76 7.85
CA LEU A 296 2.26 2.12 8.30
C LEU A 296 3.31 2.79 7.38
N GLU A 297 4.33 2.05 6.95
CA GLU A 297 5.34 2.54 6.02
C GLU A 297 4.74 2.85 4.64
N ILE A 298 3.87 1.99 4.12
CA ILE A 298 3.15 2.23 2.85
C ILE A 298 2.29 3.49 2.97
N ALA A 299 1.54 3.64 4.06
CA ALA A 299 0.73 4.82 4.31
C ALA A 299 1.59 6.10 4.35
N ALA A 300 2.71 6.08 5.07
CA ALA A 300 3.62 7.21 5.17
C ALA A 300 4.22 7.64 3.82
N LYS A 301 4.52 6.68 2.92
CA LYS A 301 4.98 6.98 1.54
C LYS A 301 3.94 7.79 0.73
N ARG A 302 2.68 7.76 1.13
CA ARG A 302 1.58 8.53 0.49
C ARG A 302 1.39 9.93 1.11
N TYR A 303 2.19 10.35 2.09
CA TYR A 303 2.05 11.66 2.73
C TYR A 303 2.21 12.86 1.78
N LYS A 304 2.87 12.66 0.64
CA LYS A 304 2.93 13.67 -0.45
C LYS A 304 1.57 14.04 -1.03
N ILE A 305 0.53 13.23 -0.79
CA ILE A 305 -0.83 13.43 -1.30
C ILE A 305 -1.63 14.21 -0.26
N PRO A 306 -2.09 15.45 -0.54
CA PRO A 306 -2.68 16.33 0.46
C PRO A 306 -3.87 15.73 1.21
N TRP A 307 -4.77 15.04 0.50
CA TRP A 307 -5.96 14.45 1.10
C TRP A 307 -5.66 13.26 2.03
N CYS A 308 -4.49 12.61 1.92
CA CYS A 308 -4.09 11.52 2.82
C CYS A 308 -3.53 12.01 4.16
N GLN A 309 -2.94 13.22 4.19
CA GLN A 309 -2.03 13.65 5.26
C GLN A 309 -2.63 13.57 6.66
N THR A 310 -3.84 14.10 6.84
CA THR A 310 -4.51 14.08 8.15
C THR A 310 -4.78 12.65 8.63
N VAL A 311 -5.17 11.75 7.72
CA VAL A 311 -5.44 10.35 8.08
C VAL A 311 -4.13 9.63 8.45
N ILE A 312 -3.04 9.91 7.73
CA ILE A 312 -1.71 9.38 8.04
C ILE A 312 -1.23 9.89 9.41
N ASP A 313 -1.35 11.19 9.69
CA ASP A 313 -1.02 11.79 10.99
C ASP A 313 -1.70 11.02 12.13
N ILE A 314 -3.02 10.84 12.01
CA ILE A 314 -3.84 10.16 13.04
C ILE A 314 -3.42 8.71 13.19
N THR A 315 -3.19 8.01 12.09
CA THR A 315 -2.89 6.56 12.08
C THR A 315 -1.51 6.28 12.64
N VAL A 316 -0.49 7.04 12.23
CA VAL A 316 0.89 6.87 12.74
C VAL A 316 0.98 7.33 14.19
N LYS A 317 0.29 8.42 14.57
CA LYS A 317 0.18 8.81 15.98
C LYS A 317 -0.45 7.70 16.82
N HIS A 318 -1.54 7.08 16.35
CA HIS A 318 -2.18 5.97 17.06
C HIS A 318 -1.23 4.79 17.27
N ALA A 319 -0.41 4.45 16.27
CA ALA A 319 0.62 3.42 16.41
C ALA A 319 1.67 3.79 17.46
N PHE A 320 2.12 5.05 17.47
CA PHE A 320 3.06 5.57 18.47
C PHE A 320 2.47 5.59 19.89
N ASP A 321 1.22 6.02 20.05
CA ASP A 321 0.54 6.03 21.35
C ASP A 321 0.36 4.59 21.90
N ASN A 322 0.37 3.57 21.03
CA ASN A 322 0.31 2.14 21.36
C ASN A 322 1.65 1.41 21.17
N VAL A 323 2.78 2.12 21.20
CA VAL A 323 4.11 1.56 20.89
C VAL A 323 4.51 0.39 21.80
N SER A 324 3.99 0.31 23.02
CA SER A 324 4.22 -0.81 23.95
C SER A 324 3.70 -2.16 23.44
N ARG A 325 2.84 -2.19 22.42
CA ARG A 325 2.34 -3.42 21.78
C ARG A 325 3.32 -4.03 20.77
N PHE A 326 4.43 -3.33 20.50
CA PHE A 326 5.46 -3.73 19.56
C PHE A 326 6.77 -4.10 20.28
N THR A 327 7.58 -4.93 19.63
CA THR A 327 8.92 -5.33 20.12
C THR A 327 9.92 -4.18 19.98
N CYS A 328 11.03 -4.24 20.71
CA CYS A 328 12.01 -3.15 20.82
C CYS A 328 12.43 -2.56 19.46
N LYS A 329 12.75 -3.39 18.45
CA LYS A 329 13.16 -2.87 17.13
C LYS A 329 11.98 -2.25 16.38
N GLN A 330 10.82 -2.86 16.50
CA GLN A 330 9.57 -2.35 15.93
C GLN A 330 9.17 -1.00 16.56
N ARG A 331 9.38 -0.83 17.88
CA ARG A 331 9.20 0.47 18.56
C ARG A 331 10.11 1.52 17.96
N ASN A 332 11.40 1.22 17.80
CA ASN A 332 12.34 2.14 17.16
C ASN A 332 11.91 2.52 15.73
N ALA A 333 11.36 1.58 14.96
CA ALA A 333 10.83 1.86 13.63
C ALA A 333 9.62 2.81 13.68
N ILE A 334 8.67 2.57 14.59
CA ILE A 334 7.49 3.43 14.79
C ILE A 334 7.90 4.82 15.27
N GLU A 335 8.85 4.92 16.18
CA GLU A 335 9.37 6.20 16.70
C GLU A 335 10.03 7.03 15.58
N LYS A 336 10.87 6.41 14.76
CA LYS A 336 11.47 7.05 13.58
C LYS A 336 10.40 7.51 12.58
N LEU A 337 9.42 6.64 12.32
CA LEU A 337 8.31 6.96 11.42
C LEU A 337 7.50 8.15 11.94
N TRP A 338 7.19 8.17 13.23
CA TRP A 338 6.45 9.25 13.87
C TRP A 338 7.22 10.56 13.91
N ALA A 339 8.53 10.53 14.18
CA ALA A 339 9.39 11.71 14.11
C ALA A 339 9.37 12.33 12.71
N SER A 340 9.49 11.51 11.66
CA SER A 340 9.40 11.93 10.26
C SER A 340 8.04 12.56 9.93
N ILE A 341 6.93 11.92 10.31
CA ILE A 341 5.58 12.45 10.09
C ILE A 341 5.35 13.76 10.85
N ARG A 342 5.80 13.86 12.10
CA ARG A 342 5.68 15.09 12.91
C ARG A 342 6.46 16.24 12.28
N GLU A 343 7.64 15.97 11.73
CA GLU A 343 8.41 16.96 10.98
C GLU A 343 7.63 17.44 9.74
N GLN A 344 7.09 16.51 8.95
CA GLN A 344 6.29 16.84 7.77
C GLN A 344 5.00 17.61 8.15
N GLN A 345 4.36 17.26 9.25
CA GLN A 345 3.21 17.99 9.80
C GLN A 345 3.59 19.41 10.19
N THR A 346 4.76 19.60 10.81
CA THR A 346 5.26 20.93 11.19
C THR A 346 5.58 21.77 9.95
N ARG A 347 6.25 21.19 8.94
CA ARG A 347 6.52 21.84 7.65
C ARG A 347 5.24 22.32 6.97
N ARG A 348 4.21 21.46 6.92
CA ARG A 348 2.88 21.80 6.40
C ARG A 348 2.22 22.95 7.16
N LYS A 349 2.28 22.96 8.49
CA LYS A 349 1.75 24.07 9.32
C LYS A 349 2.48 25.39 9.08
N GLN A 350 3.75 25.35 8.71
CA GLN A 350 4.55 26.53 8.36
C GLN A 350 4.35 27.01 6.91
N GLY A 351 3.44 26.40 6.14
CA GLY A 351 3.25 26.73 4.72
C GLY A 351 4.43 26.31 3.84
N LYS A 352 5.31 25.43 4.31
CA LYS A 352 6.42 24.88 3.52
C LYS A 352 5.99 23.57 2.89
N SER A 353 6.02 23.51 1.56
CA SER A 353 5.78 22.28 0.81
C SER A 353 6.83 21.22 1.12
N VAL A 354 6.56 19.96 0.77
CA VAL A 354 7.53 18.83 0.86
C VAL A 354 8.85 19.16 0.15
N SER A 355 8.82 20.02 -0.88
CA SER A 355 9.98 20.51 -1.62
C SER A 355 10.77 21.65 -0.94
N GLY A 356 10.32 22.12 0.23
CA GLY A 356 10.94 23.26 0.94
C GLY A 356 10.58 24.64 0.37
N LYS A 357 9.83 24.70 -0.74
CA LYS A 357 9.28 25.96 -1.25
C LYS A 357 8.10 26.40 -0.38
N LEU A 358 8.01 27.70 -0.10
CA LEU A 358 6.84 28.31 0.50
C LEU A 358 5.66 28.08 -0.45
N ASP A 359 4.71 27.25 -0.05
CA ASP A 359 3.47 27.04 -0.76
C ASP A 359 2.62 28.28 -0.42
N VAL A 360 2.80 29.36 -1.20
CA VAL A 360 1.85 30.48 -1.17
C VAL A 360 0.50 29.86 -1.47
N ASN A 361 -0.37 29.84 -0.47
CA ASN A 361 -1.65 29.16 -0.58
C ASN A 361 -2.38 29.75 -1.79
N GLY A 362 -3.18 28.98 -2.53
CA GLY A 362 -3.80 29.46 -3.78
C GLY A 362 -4.57 30.78 -3.59
N PHE A 363 -5.06 31.03 -2.38
CA PHE A 363 -5.62 32.31 -1.93
C PHE A 363 -4.61 33.47 -1.89
N GLU A 364 -3.41 33.29 -1.35
CA GLU A 364 -2.36 34.32 -1.32
C GLU A 364 -1.82 34.62 -2.73
N TRP A 365 -1.71 33.59 -3.57
CA TRP A 365 -1.36 33.78 -4.97
C TRP A 365 -2.46 34.53 -5.73
N LEU A 366 -3.73 34.17 -5.53
CA LEU A 366 -4.88 34.93 -6.06
C LEU A 366 -4.89 36.35 -5.51
N GLN A 367 -4.68 36.53 -4.22
CA GLN A 367 -4.66 37.83 -3.55
C GLN A 367 -3.55 38.71 -4.11
N GLN A 368 -2.35 38.18 -4.30
CA GLN A 368 -1.25 38.91 -4.92
C GLN A 368 -1.58 39.27 -6.37
N LYS A 369 -2.12 38.32 -7.14
CA LYS A 369 -2.56 38.55 -8.53
C LYS A 369 -3.61 39.65 -8.64
N TYR A 370 -4.65 39.60 -7.81
CA TYR A 370 -5.74 40.58 -7.81
C TYR A 370 -5.40 41.87 -7.07
N SER A 371 -4.39 41.89 -6.19
CA SER A 371 -3.97 43.10 -5.47
C SER A 371 -3.43 44.18 -6.40
N THR A 372 -2.84 43.77 -7.54
CA THR A 372 -2.34 44.68 -8.57
C THR A 372 -3.34 44.93 -9.70
N GLU A 373 -4.47 44.21 -9.71
CA GLU A 373 -5.45 44.25 -10.79
C GLU A 373 -6.49 45.35 -10.52
N LYS A 374 -6.56 46.35 -11.41
CA LYS A 374 -7.50 47.47 -11.25
C LYS A 374 -8.91 47.02 -11.60
N ILE A 375 -9.76 46.84 -10.58
CA ILE A 375 -11.19 46.63 -10.74
C ILE A 375 -11.82 47.93 -11.26
N SER A 376 -12.24 47.93 -12.52
CA SER A 376 -13.02 49.01 -13.09
C SER A 376 -14.40 49.07 -12.42
N ILE A 377 -14.80 50.25 -11.98
CA ILE A 377 -16.13 50.54 -11.38
C ILE A 377 -17.29 50.20 -12.34
N ARG A 378 -17.00 50.02 -13.63
CA ARG A 378 -17.91 49.42 -14.60
C ARG A 378 -17.46 47.97 -14.82
N HIS A 379 -18.18 47.01 -14.26
CA HIS A 379 -17.90 45.56 -14.23
C HIS A 379 -17.42 44.94 -15.57
N SER A 380 -16.17 45.16 -15.96
CA SER A 380 -15.54 44.50 -17.09
C SER A 380 -14.09 44.21 -16.74
N VAL A 381 -13.78 42.93 -16.61
CA VAL A 381 -12.42 42.41 -16.48
C VAL A 381 -11.91 42.19 -17.91
N GLY A 382 -10.95 43.00 -18.35
CA GLY A 382 -10.32 42.87 -19.68
C GLY A 382 -10.31 44.16 -20.50
N GLY A 383 -9.55 45.15 -20.05
CA GLY A 383 -9.19 46.30 -20.89
C GLY A 383 -8.05 45.95 -21.85
N ASN A 384 -8.28 45.05 -22.81
CA ASN A 384 -7.41 44.95 -23.98
C ASN A 384 -8.05 45.78 -25.09
N THR A 385 -7.38 46.86 -25.48
CA THR A 385 -7.78 47.77 -26.57
C THR A 385 -7.76 47.03 -27.91
N ARG A 386 -8.86 46.34 -28.24
CA ARG A 386 -9.20 46.04 -29.64
C ARG A 386 -10.29 47.01 -30.04
N ARG A 387 -9.95 47.95 -30.95
CA ARG A 387 -10.93 48.80 -31.64
C ARG A 387 -11.98 47.87 -32.26
N ALA A 388 -13.23 48.01 -31.83
CA ALA A 388 -14.34 47.44 -32.56
C ALA A 388 -14.52 48.29 -33.83
N GLU A 389 -14.16 47.73 -34.99
CA GLU A 389 -14.60 48.28 -36.26
C GLU A 389 -16.12 48.09 -36.35
N GLN A 390 -16.82 49.22 -36.25
CA GLN A 390 -18.26 49.31 -36.37
C GLN A 390 -18.57 49.32 -37.88
N TRP A 391 -19.01 48.18 -38.42
CA TRP A 391 -19.53 48.14 -39.79
C TRP A 391 -20.93 48.76 -39.79
N LEU A 392 -21.04 49.95 -40.38
CA LEU A 392 -22.27 50.61 -40.78
C LEU A 392 -22.34 50.53 -42.30
N GLY A 393 -23.36 49.87 -42.85
CA GLY A 393 -23.68 49.84 -44.28
C GLY A 393 -23.40 48.51 -44.96
#